data_AF-K0NWP4-F1
#
_entry.id   AF-K0NWP4-F1
#
_cell.length_a   1.000
_cell.length_b   1.000
_cell.length_c   1.000
_cell.angle_alpha   90.00
_cell.angle_beta   90.00
_cell.angle_gamma   90.00
#
_symmetry.space_group_name_H-M   'P 1'
#
loop_
_entity.id
_entity.type
_entity.pdbx_description
1 polymer ?
#
loop_
_entity_poly.entity_id
_entity_poly.type
_entity_poly.pdbx_seq_one_letter_code
_entity_poly.pdbx_strand_id
1 'polypeptide(L)' 'MSRKQENIGIEVNELTGRKVPTWEVVVPKKFQIGLIELVDGKYRVTSSKSNSVMYAKTLDAGISDLLAYFTLHEK' A
#
# COMPACT_ATOMS: atom_id res chain seq x y z
N MET A 1 15.30 3.02 21.99
CA MET A 1 14.90 1.63 21.66
C MET A 1 14.62 1.54 20.16
N SER A 2 15.61 1.19 19.35
CA SER A 2 15.43 1.03 17.90
C SER A 2 14.78 -0.32 17.65
N ARG A 3 13.52 -0.32 17.18
CA ARG A 3 12.88 -1.55 16.69
C ARG A 3 13.55 -1.89 15.36
N LYS A 4 14.33 -2.97 15.34
CA LYS A 4 14.86 -3.56 14.11
C LYS A 4 13.68 -3.78 13.17
N GLN A 5 13.60 -2.97 12.12
CA GLN A 5 12.58 -3.13 11.09
C GLN A 5 13.00 -4.37 10.31
N GLU A 6 12.38 -5.52 10.62
CA GLU A 6 12.49 -6.70 9.77
C GLU A 6 12.13 -6.26 8.37
N ASN A 7 13.00 -6.58 7.41
CA ASN A 7 12.78 -6.23 6.02
C ASN A 7 11.59 -7.08 5.54
N ILE A 8 10.38 -6.55 5.72
CA ILE A 8 9.16 -7.17 5.26
C ILE A 8 9.31 -7.14 3.75
N GLY A 9 9.65 -8.28 3.13
CA GLY A 9 9.65 -8.36 1.67
C GLY A 9 8.27 -7.91 1.20
N ILE A 10 8.21 -6.81 0.47
CA ILE A 10 6.97 -6.25 -0.04
C ILE A 10 7.08 -6.27 -1.55
N GLU A 11 6.05 -6.77 -2.20
CA GLU A 11 5.91 -6.73 -3.64
C GLU A 11 4.83 -5.72 -4.00
N VAL A 12 5.12 -4.93 -5.04
CA VAL A 12 4.19 -3.97 -5.62
C VAL A 12 3.91 -4.42 -7.04
N ASN A 13 2.68 -4.87 -7.29
CA ASN A 13 2.26 -5.44 -8.55
C ASN A 13 1.31 -4.49 -9.27
N GLU A 14 1.62 -4.12 -10.51
CA GLU A 14 0.67 -3.36 -11.32
C GLU A 14 -0.47 -4.26 -11.80
N LEU A 15 -1.71 -3.84 -11.53
CA LEU A 15 -2.91 -4.57 -11.94
C LEU A 15 -3.35 -4.13 -13.33
N THR A 16 -3.20 -5.03 -14.29
CA THR A 16 -3.64 -4.81 -15.67
C THR A 16 -5.17 -4.94 -15.80
N GLY A 17 -5.75 -4.31 -16.83
CA GLY A 17 -7.20 -4.39 -17.10
C GLY A 17 -8.09 -3.52 -16.20
N ARG A 18 -7.50 -2.64 -15.38
CA ARG A 18 -8.22 -1.65 -14.58
C ARG A 18 -8.47 -0.36 -15.38
N LYS A 19 -9.55 0.35 -15.04
CA LYS A 19 -9.90 1.64 -15.67
C LYS A 19 -8.90 2.76 -15.37
N VAL A 20 -8.22 2.66 -14.24
CA VAL A 20 -7.17 3.59 -13.80
C VAL A 20 -5.91 2.81 -13.46
N PRO A 21 -4.71 3.41 -13.60
CA PRO A 21 -3.48 2.78 -13.13
C PRO A 21 -3.63 2.39 -11.66
N THR A 22 -3.43 1.10 -11.39
CA THR A 22 -3.68 0.49 -10.09
C THR A 22 -2.52 -0.41 -9.73
N TRP A 23 -2.04 -0.30 -8.50
CA TRP A 23 -1.01 -1.15 -7.93
C TRP A 23 -1.55 -1.86 -6.71
N GLU A 24 -1.15 -3.11 -6.56
CA GLU A 24 -1.40 -3.94 -5.39
C GLU A 24 -0.13 -4.02 -4.56
N VAL A 25 -0.23 -3.80 -3.26
CA VAL A 25 0.89 -3.94 -2.31
C VAL A 25 0.64 -5.18 -1.46
N VAL A 26 1.55 -6.15 -1.52
CA VAL A 26 1.41 -7.45 -0.84
C VAL A 26 2.66 -7.80 -0.04
N VAL A 27 2.46 -8.56 1.04
CA VAL A 27 3.54 -9.33 1.66
C VAL A 27 3.55 -10.73 1.02
N PRO A 28 4.63 -11.14 0.32
CA PRO A 28 4.68 -12.42 -0.38
C PRO A 28 4.34 -13.59 0.55
N LYS A 29 3.52 -14.51 0.04
CA LYS A 29 3.07 -15.72 0.75
C LYS A 29 2.28 -15.48 2.04
N LYS A 30 1.85 -14.24 2.30
CA LYS A 30 1.05 -13.91 3.48
C LYS A 30 -0.32 -13.35 3.09
N PHE A 31 -0.37 -12.09 2.68
CA PHE A 31 -1.63 -11.39 2.40
C PHE A 31 -1.39 -10.05 1.69
N GLN A 32 -2.47 -9.52 1.11
CA GLN A 32 -2.54 -8.19 0.53
C GLN A 32 -2.62 -7.13 1.65
N ILE A 33 -1.78 -6.09 1.55
CA ILE A 33 -1.78 -4.95 2.48
C ILE A 33 -2.79 -3.90 2.03
N GLY A 34 -2.84 -3.62 0.73
CA GLY A 34 -3.72 -2.60 0.18
C GLY A 34 -3.59 -2.42 -1.33
N LEU A 35 -4.39 -1.50 -1.84
CA LEU A 35 -4.40 -1.06 -3.23
C LEU A 35 -4.02 0.42 -3.32
N ILE A 36 -3.33 0.78 -4.39
CA ILE A 36 -3.01 2.17 -4.72
C ILE A 36 -3.53 2.45 -6.12
N GLU A 37 -4.33 3.49 -6.29
CA GLU A 37 -4.95 3.86 -7.57
C GLU A 37 -4.60 5.31 -7.91
N LEU A 38 -4.26 5.58 -9.17
CA LEU A 38 -4.07 6.95 -9.65
C LEU A 38 -5.43 7.55 -10.04
N VAL A 39 -5.97 8.41 -9.18
CA VAL A 39 -7.27 9.07 -9.34
C VAL A 39 -7.08 10.57 -9.31
N ASP A 40 -7.53 11.28 -10.34
CA ASP A 40 -7.45 12.74 -10.46
C ASP A 40 -6.05 13.32 -10.16
N GLY A 41 -5.01 12.62 -10.63
CA GLY A 41 -3.60 13.03 -10.45
C GLY A 41 -3.04 12.80 -9.05
N LYS A 42 -3.75 12.08 -8.17
CA LYS A 42 -3.29 11.68 -6.83
C LYS A 42 -3.31 10.16 -6.68
N TYR A 43 -2.43 9.66 -5.82
CA TYR A 43 -2.39 8.24 -5.48
C TYR A 43 -3.34 7.99 -4.30
N ARG A 44 -4.52 7.42 -4.59
CA ARG A 44 -5.46 6.95 -3.59
C ARG A 44 -4.97 5.61 -3.05
N VAL A 45 -4.64 5.57 -1.77
CA VAL A 45 -4.17 4.39 -1.06
C VAL A 45 -5.31 3.84 -0.22
N THR A 46 -5.64 2.56 -0.38
CA THR A 46 -6.72 1.89 0.35
C THR A 46 -6.16 0.69 1.09
N SER A 47 -6.29 0.65 2.43
CA SER A 47 -5.94 -0.55 3.22
C SER A 47 -6.94 -1.67 2.97
N SER A 48 -6.45 -2.91 2.77
CA SER A 48 -7.28 -4.09 2.58
C SER A 48 -8.04 -4.53 3.83
N LYS A 49 -7.51 -4.29 5.05
CA LYS A 49 -8.12 -4.80 6.28
C LYS A 49 -9.18 -3.86 6.84
N SER A 50 -8.95 -2.55 6.76
CA SER A 50 -9.83 -1.54 7.34
C SER A 50 -10.60 -0.70 6.32
N ASN A 51 -10.33 -0.86 5.01
CA ASN A 51 -10.83 0.03 3.95
C ASN A 51 -10.53 1.52 4.20
N SER A 52 -9.53 1.81 5.04
CA SER A 52 -9.09 3.17 5.29
C SER A 52 -8.45 3.73 4.02
N VAL A 53 -8.81 4.98 3.69
CA VAL A 53 -8.36 5.66 2.48
C VAL A 53 -7.44 6.82 2.83
N MET A 54 -6.27 6.85 2.19
CA MET A 54 -5.27 7.91 2.29
C MET A 54 -4.91 8.41 0.89
N TYR A 55 -4.31 9.61 0.81
CA TYR A 55 -3.90 10.20 -0.47
C TYR A 55 -2.44 10.62 -0.43
N ALA A 56 -1.69 10.18 -1.43
CA ALA A 56 -0.28 10.50 -1.59
C ALA A 56 -0.01 11.23 -2.92
N LYS A 57 1.09 11.99 -2.92
CA LYS A 57 1.55 12.73 -4.12
C LYS A 57 2.31 11.85 -5.11
N THR A 58 2.93 10.77 -4.63
CA THR A 58 3.69 9.81 -5.43
C THR A 58 3.34 8.39 -5.02
N LEU A 59 3.62 7.41 -5.89
CA LEU A 59 3.42 6.00 -5.61
C LEU A 59 4.24 5.55 -4.39
N ASP A 60 5.52 5.91 -4.33
CA ASP A 60 6.42 5.54 -3.22
C ASP A 60 5.94 6.09 -1.88
N ALA A 61 5.46 7.33 -1.85
CA ALA A 61 4.86 7.91 -0.65
C ALA A 61 3.61 7.13 -0.23
N GLY A 62 2.76 6.76 -1.19
CA GLY A 62 1.57 5.95 -0.92
C GLY A 62 1.89 4.56 -0.37
N ILE A 63 2.93 3.90 -0.89
CA ILE A 63 3.43 2.63 -0.37
C ILE A 63 3.93 2.81 1.07
N SER A 64 4.75 3.83 1.33
CA SER A 64 5.28 4.12 2.67
C SER A 64 4.16 4.37 3.68
N ASP A 65 3.17 5.19 3.32
CA ASP A 65 2.02 5.51 4.17
C ASP A 65 1.18 4.26 4.47
N LEU A 66 0.94 3.42 3.45
CA LEU A 66 0.23 2.16 3.61
C LEU A 66 0.94 1.20 4.57
N LEU A 67 2.25 1.07 4.45
CA LEU A 67 3.07 0.20 5.30
C LEU A 67 3.14 0.71 6.74
N ALA A 68 3.27 2.02 6.91
CA ALA A 68 3.26 2.66 8.23
C ALA A 68 1.90 2.42 8.91
N TYR A 69 0.80 2.66 8.19
CA TYR A 69 -0.55 2.42 8.67
C TYR A 69 -0.77 0.95 9.06
N PHE A 70 -0.39 0.02 8.17
CA PHE A 70 -0.46 -1.42 8.44
C PHE A 70 0.32 -1.80 9.71
N THR A 71 1.54 -1.30 9.86
CA THR A 71 2.41 -1.60 11.01
C THR A 71 1.84 -1.07 12.33
N LEU A 72 1.17 0.09 12.30
CA LEU A 72 0.64 0.75 13.49
C LEU A 72 -0.73 0.23 13.91
N HIS A 73 -1.59 -0.11 12.96
CA HIS A 73 -3.01 -0.38 13.21
C HIS A 73 -3.43 -1.82 12.94
N GLU A 74 -2.67 -2.58 12.15
CA GLU A 74 -3.13 -3.85 11.61
C GLU A 74 -2.23 -5.05 11.91
N LYS A 75 -1.08 -4.82 12.54
CA LYS A 75 -0.11 -5.83 12.96
C LYS A 75 -0.63 -6.73 14.08
#